data_AF-A0AAU1DLN4-F1
#
_entry.id   AF-A0AAU1DLN4-F1
#
_cell.length_a   1.000
_cell.length_b   1.000
_cell.length_c   1.000
_cell.angle_alpha   90.00
_cell.angle_beta   90.00
_cell.angle_gamma   90.00
#
_symmetry.space_group_name_H-M   'P 1'
#
loop_
_entity.id
_entity.type
_entity.pdbx_description
1 polymer ?
#
loop_
_entity_poly.entity_id
_entity_poly.type
_entity_poly.pdbx_seq_one_letter_code
_entity_poly.pdbx_strand_id
1 'polypeptide(L)'
;MRLRVGLGRHLVYDGQQYQQGDEFDVSEESAANWLATGLVLPASGVWSDSLSVAPVSAPEPRQRPTVKPAAKPGEYVPHEPCEQPQTTGKRAGSVCSVAGCPCIVPKAGECVECRRAHNRHRTRKREHLAYQRKDWKATRRDYLRAHPLCECEDCTLIAEPLRPAAQVVDHIDGLGPLAPLGHDWSNLRAMTKRCHDRRTMRDQVNGA
;
A
#
# COMPACT_ATOMS: atom_id res chain seq x y z
N MET A 1 35.14 -4.64 -10.77
CA MET A 1 35.27 -5.35 -9.48
C MET A 1 34.91 -6.81 -9.67
N ARG A 2 35.71 -7.72 -9.09
CA ARG A 2 35.45 -9.16 -9.15
C ARG A 2 34.55 -9.59 -7.99
N LEU A 3 33.44 -10.24 -8.32
CA LEU A 3 32.44 -10.72 -7.38
C LEU A 3 32.35 -12.24 -7.43
N ARG A 4 31.87 -12.83 -6.33
CA ARG A 4 31.71 -14.27 -6.13
C ARG A 4 30.28 -14.59 -5.75
N VAL A 5 29.70 -15.63 -6.35
CA VAL A 5 28.35 -16.08 -6.01
C VAL A 5 28.29 -16.63 -4.58
N GLY A 6 27.34 -16.12 -3.79
CA GLY A 6 27.12 -16.54 -2.41
C GLY A 6 26.65 -17.99 -2.26
N LEU A 7 26.79 -18.54 -1.05
CA LEU A 7 26.40 -19.92 -0.74
C LEU A 7 24.93 -20.20 -1.06
N GLY A 8 24.66 -21.32 -1.74
CA GLY A 8 23.30 -21.76 -2.10
C GLY A 8 22.61 -20.88 -3.15
N ARG A 9 23.34 -20.02 -3.87
CA ARG A 9 22.79 -19.12 -4.89
C ARG A 9 23.19 -19.55 -6.30
N HIS A 10 22.33 -19.19 -7.24
CA HIS A 10 22.51 -19.35 -8.68
C HIS A 10 22.09 -18.01 -9.31
N LEU A 11 22.84 -17.52 -10.29
CA LEU A 11 22.51 -16.26 -10.96
C LEU A 11 22.79 -16.33 -12.46
N VAL A 12 22.09 -15.51 -13.23
CA VAL A 12 22.33 -15.34 -14.66
C VAL A 12 22.75 -13.90 -14.89
N TYR A 13 23.91 -13.71 -15.50
CA TYR A 13 24.48 -12.40 -15.82
C TYR A 13 25.10 -12.45 -17.22
N ASP A 14 24.79 -11.46 -18.06
CA ASP A 14 25.22 -11.38 -19.46
C ASP A 14 24.99 -12.67 -20.29
N GLY A 15 23.85 -13.34 -20.04
CA GLY A 15 23.50 -14.61 -20.69
C GLY A 15 24.30 -15.83 -20.20
N GLN A 16 25.25 -15.65 -19.27
CA GLN A 16 25.99 -16.74 -18.63
C GLN A 16 25.37 -17.12 -17.30
N GLN A 17 25.33 -18.42 -17.00
CA GLN A 17 24.87 -18.95 -15.73
C GLN A 17 26.05 -19.13 -14.78
N TYR A 18 25.92 -18.62 -13.56
CA TYR A 18 26.92 -18.72 -12.51
C TYR A 18 26.32 -19.47 -11.30
N GLN A 19 27.10 -20.42 -10.81
CA GLN A 19 26.83 -21.30 -9.70
C GLN A 19 27.54 -20.81 -8.43
N GLN A 20 27.21 -21.41 -7.30
CA GLN A 20 27.87 -21.12 -6.03
C GLN A 20 29.40 -21.17 -6.16
N GLY A 21 30.06 -20.10 -5.71
CA GLY A 21 31.51 -20.00 -5.69
C GLY A 21 32.14 -19.51 -6.98
N ASP A 22 31.38 -19.40 -8.07
CA ASP A 22 31.85 -18.83 -9.33
C ASP A 22 32.17 -17.34 -9.18
N GLU A 23 33.16 -16.88 -9.93
CA GLU A 23 33.63 -15.51 -9.92
C GLU A 23 33.43 -14.85 -11.28
N PHE A 24 33.07 -13.57 -11.27
CA PHE A 24 32.84 -12.79 -12.48
C PHE A 24 33.15 -11.30 -12.26
N ASP A 25 33.49 -10.61 -13.33
CA ASP A 25 33.88 -9.21 -13.31
C ASP A 25 32.69 -8.32 -13.72
N VAL A 26 32.40 -7.31 -12.90
CA VAL A 26 31.37 -6.28 -13.16
C VAL A 26 31.95 -4.87 -13.02
N SER A 27 31.24 -3.86 -13.55
CA SER A 27 31.61 -2.46 -13.29
C SER A 27 31.52 -2.12 -11.79
N GLU A 28 32.30 -1.15 -11.31
CA GLU A 28 32.25 -0.73 -9.89
C GLU A 28 30.86 -0.23 -9.48
N GLU A 29 30.17 0.48 -10.37
CA GLU A 29 28.79 0.94 -10.17
C GLU A 29 27.82 -0.23 -9.99
N SER A 30 27.97 -1.29 -10.79
CA SER A 30 27.18 -2.51 -10.65
C SER A 30 27.53 -3.26 -9.36
N ALA A 31 28.80 -3.28 -8.97
CA ALA A 31 29.25 -4.02 -7.80
C ALA A 31 28.60 -3.54 -6.50
N ALA A 32 28.43 -2.22 -6.31
CA ALA A 32 27.77 -1.67 -5.13
C ALA A 32 26.33 -2.17 -4.98
N ASN A 33 25.56 -2.14 -6.08
CA ASN A 33 24.18 -2.61 -6.11
C ASN A 33 24.09 -4.11 -5.82
N TRP A 34 25.00 -4.90 -6.39
CA TRP A 34 24.99 -6.35 -6.23
C TRP A 34 25.41 -6.80 -4.83
N LEU A 35 26.42 -6.15 -4.24
CA LEU A 35 26.86 -6.43 -2.87
C LEU A 35 25.77 -6.15 -1.83
N ALA A 36 24.97 -5.10 -2.03
CA ALA A 36 23.85 -4.76 -1.16
C ALA A 36 22.74 -5.83 -1.12
N THR A 37 22.64 -6.69 -2.14
CA THR A 37 21.64 -7.77 -2.18
C THR A 37 22.02 -8.98 -1.29
N GLY A 38 23.29 -9.12 -0.92
CA GLY A 38 23.82 -10.31 -0.25
C GLY A 38 23.85 -11.58 -1.11
N LEU A 39 23.57 -11.49 -2.42
CA LEU A 39 23.63 -12.62 -3.35
C LEU A 39 25.05 -12.93 -3.80
N VAL A 40 25.93 -11.93 -3.76
CA VAL A 40 27.33 -12.04 -4.16
C VAL A 40 28.23 -11.37 -3.12
N LEU A 41 29.49 -11.79 -3.11
CA LEU A 41 30.53 -11.34 -2.18
C LEU A 41 31.72 -10.79 -2.99
N PRO A 42 32.56 -9.91 -2.42
CA PRO A 42 33.82 -9.57 -3.05
C PRO A 42 34.67 -10.85 -3.20
N ALA A 43 35.16 -11.14 -4.40
CA ALA A 43 35.98 -12.35 -4.62
C ALA A 43 37.29 -12.33 -3.81
N SER A 44 37.82 -11.13 -3.56
CA SER A 44 38.98 -10.91 -2.69
C SER A 44 38.71 -11.20 -1.21
N GLY A 45 37.45 -11.36 -0.80
CA GLY A 45 37.05 -11.44 0.61
C GLY A 45 37.18 -10.12 1.39
N VAL A 46 37.66 -9.05 0.75
CA VAL A 46 37.84 -7.73 1.37
C VAL A 46 36.63 -6.87 1.07
N TRP A 47 35.93 -6.45 2.12
CA TRP A 47 34.88 -5.44 2.04
C TRP A 47 35.54 -4.07 2.05
N SER A 48 35.28 -3.24 1.04
CA SER A 48 35.77 -1.86 1.04
C SER A 48 34.88 -1.01 1.96
N ASP A 49 35.49 -0.28 2.90
CA ASP A 49 34.79 0.62 3.84
C ASP A 49 33.92 1.69 3.14
N SER A 50 34.20 1.98 1.87
CA SER A 50 33.47 2.93 1.03
C SER A 50 32.07 2.48 0.56
N LEU A 51 31.64 1.25 0.86
CA LEU A 51 30.32 0.72 0.45
C LEU A 51 29.31 0.60 1.60
N SER A 52 29.64 1.14 2.78
CA SER A 52 28.70 1.23 3.90
C SER A 52 27.64 2.30 3.64
N VAL A 53 26.51 1.91 3.03
CA VAL A 53 25.30 2.75 3.07
C VAL A 53 24.81 2.76 4.52
N ALA A 54 25.02 3.90 5.19
CA ALA A 54 24.55 4.09 6.56
C ALA A 54 23.05 3.77 6.64
N PRO A 55 22.58 3.03 7.66
CA PRO A 55 21.17 2.81 7.86
C PRO A 55 20.49 4.16 8.11
N VAL A 56 19.61 4.56 7.20
CA VAL A 56 18.75 5.74 7.36
C VAL A 56 17.97 5.55 8.66
N SER A 57 18.19 6.44 9.63
CA SER A 57 17.52 6.38 10.93
C SER A 57 16.00 6.31 10.74
N ALA A 58 15.37 5.31 11.34
CA ALA A 58 13.92 5.18 11.31
C ALA A 58 13.30 6.43 11.99
N PRO A 59 12.31 7.10 11.39
CA PRO A 59 11.65 8.23 12.02
C PRO A 59 10.92 7.79 13.29
N GLU A 60 10.89 8.66 14.30
CA GLU A 60 10.16 8.43 15.55
C GLU A 60 8.70 8.03 15.29
N PRO A 61 8.14 7.08 16.06
CA PRO A 61 6.75 6.68 15.92
C PRO A 61 5.82 7.85 16.32
N ARG A 62 5.25 8.52 15.32
CA ARG A 62 4.18 9.51 15.56
C ARG A 62 2.96 8.81 16.17
N GLN A 63 2.39 9.40 17.21
CA GLN A 63 1.15 8.90 17.83
C GLN A 63 -0.01 8.99 16.82
N ARG A 64 -0.71 7.87 16.62
CA ARG A 64 -1.85 7.76 15.70
C ARG A 64 -3.04 8.59 16.19
N PRO A 65 -3.70 9.37 15.32
CA PRO A 65 -5.09 9.78 15.57
C PRO A 65 -6.02 8.56 15.51
N THR A 66 -7.03 8.53 16.38
CA THR A 66 -8.00 7.44 16.44
C THR A 66 -8.94 7.49 15.23
N VAL A 67 -8.88 6.47 14.37
CA VAL A 67 -9.80 6.34 13.24
C VAL A 67 -11.20 6.09 13.78
N LYS A 68 -12.14 7.02 13.54
CA LYS A 68 -13.54 6.86 13.97
C LYS A 68 -14.15 5.60 13.35
N PRO A 69 -14.85 4.76 14.13
CA PRO A 69 -15.38 3.46 13.69
C PRO A 69 -16.46 3.59 12.61
N ALA A 70 -16.56 2.57 11.75
CA ALA A 70 -17.65 2.40 10.78
C ALA A 70 -18.63 1.35 11.31
N ALA A 71 -19.94 1.54 11.08
CA ALA A 71 -21.01 0.72 11.64
C ALA A 71 -21.97 0.26 10.54
N LYS A 72 -22.51 -0.95 10.60
CA LYS A 72 -23.58 -1.36 9.67
C LYS A 72 -24.84 -0.51 9.90
N PRO A 73 -25.71 -0.33 8.89
CA PRO A 73 -26.97 0.39 9.11
C PRO A 73 -27.78 -0.21 10.27
N GLY A 74 -28.10 0.62 11.26
CA GLY A 74 -28.84 0.23 12.47
C GLY A 74 -27.98 -0.28 13.62
N GLU A 75 -26.66 -0.42 13.41
CA GLU A 75 -25.70 -0.81 14.44
C GLU A 75 -25.22 0.43 15.21
N TYR A 76 -25.41 0.43 16.52
CA TYR A 76 -24.91 1.50 17.36
C TYR A 76 -23.42 1.34 17.64
N VAL A 77 -22.68 2.45 17.51
CA VAL A 77 -21.29 2.54 17.96
C VAL A 77 -21.18 3.65 18.99
N PRO A 78 -20.65 3.38 20.20
CA PRO A 78 -20.47 4.39 21.22
C PRO A 78 -19.66 5.58 20.71
N HIS A 79 -20.15 6.79 20.97
CA HIS A 79 -19.46 8.03 20.64
C HIS A 79 -19.75 9.11 21.70
N GLU A 80 -18.70 9.75 22.21
CA GLU A 80 -18.79 10.89 23.13
C GLU A 80 -18.28 12.17 22.44
N PRO A 81 -18.91 13.35 22.62
CA PRO A 81 -20.28 13.62 23.07
C PRO A 81 -21.26 13.62 21.87
N CYS A 82 -22.55 13.38 22.14
CA CYS A 82 -23.62 13.73 21.19
C CYS A 82 -23.62 15.25 21.00
N GLU A 83 -22.83 15.77 20.06
CA GLU A 83 -22.79 17.20 19.76
C GLU A 83 -24.18 17.62 19.29
N GLN A 84 -24.96 18.19 20.21
CA GLN A 84 -26.32 18.61 19.95
C GLN A 84 -26.25 19.76 18.93
N PRO A 85 -27.02 19.71 17.83
CA PRO A 85 -27.16 20.90 17.01
C PRO A 85 -27.76 22.00 17.88
N GLN A 86 -27.11 23.16 17.90
CA GLN A 86 -27.50 24.36 18.64
C GLN A 86 -28.94 24.74 18.23
N THR A 87 -29.96 24.32 19.00
CA THR A 87 -31.37 24.62 18.66
C THR A 87 -31.78 25.95 19.26
N THR A 88 -31.83 26.99 18.44
CA THR A 88 -32.56 28.23 18.75
C THR A 88 -34.05 28.00 18.48
N GLY A 89 -34.74 27.24 19.34
CA GLY A 89 -36.20 27.14 19.25
C GLY A 89 -36.82 25.90 19.90
N LYS A 90 -37.87 26.15 20.71
CA LYS A 90 -38.65 25.18 21.50
C LYS A 90 -39.43 24.16 20.62
N ARG A 91 -38.78 23.15 20.06
CA ARG A 91 -39.44 21.91 19.62
C ARG A 91 -38.85 20.73 20.36
N ALA A 92 -39.70 19.84 20.87
CA ALA A 92 -39.27 18.58 21.46
C ALA A 92 -38.55 17.75 20.39
N GLY A 93 -37.24 17.55 20.55
CA GLY A 93 -36.46 16.72 19.65
C GLY A 93 -36.89 15.25 19.74
N SER A 94 -36.66 14.49 18.67
CA SER A 94 -36.88 13.04 18.65
C SER A 94 -35.61 12.30 19.07
N VAL A 95 -35.75 11.13 19.70
CA VAL A 95 -34.60 10.24 19.93
C VAL A 95 -34.03 9.76 18.59
N CYS A 96 -32.71 9.58 18.54
CA CYS A 96 -32.03 8.98 17.40
C CYS A 96 -32.67 7.64 17.00
N SER A 97 -32.85 7.42 15.70
CA SER A 97 -33.47 6.18 15.18
C SER A 97 -32.59 4.93 15.30
N VAL A 98 -31.32 5.07 15.70
CA VAL A 98 -30.40 3.94 15.92
C VAL A 98 -30.62 3.36 17.31
N ALA A 99 -30.97 2.08 17.37
CA ALA A 99 -31.22 1.38 18.63
C ALA A 99 -30.00 1.47 19.55
N GLY A 100 -30.18 1.96 20.78
CA GLY A 100 -29.11 2.12 21.77
C GLY A 100 -28.37 3.46 21.74
N CYS A 101 -28.68 4.34 20.77
CA CYS A 101 -28.12 5.70 20.74
C CYS A 101 -28.97 6.66 21.61
N PRO A 102 -28.41 7.28 22.66
CA PRO A 102 -29.17 8.16 23.56
C PRO A 102 -29.36 9.59 23.02
N CYS A 103 -28.86 9.92 21.82
CA CYS A 103 -28.88 11.30 21.33
C CYS A 103 -30.30 11.77 20.96
N ILE A 104 -30.56 13.05 21.19
CA ILE A 104 -31.78 13.75 20.74
C ILE A 104 -31.45 14.55 19.47
N VAL A 105 -32.27 14.40 18.43
CA VAL A 105 -32.12 15.07 17.14
C VAL A 105 -33.29 16.02 16.86
N PRO A 106 -33.09 17.13 16.13
CA PRO A 106 -34.16 18.10 15.85
C PRO A 106 -35.33 17.58 15.01
N LYS A 107 -35.09 16.51 14.23
CA LYS A 107 -36.06 15.87 13.34
C LYS A 107 -35.84 14.36 13.39
N ALA A 108 -36.90 13.58 13.23
CA ALA A 108 -36.85 12.11 13.15
C ALA A 108 -35.73 11.64 12.21
N GLY A 109 -34.83 10.79 12.72
CA GLY A 109 -33.70 10.23 11.98
C GLY A 109 -32.47 9.94 12.84
N GLU A 110 -31.33 9.72 12.19
CA GLU A 110 -30.05 9.40 12.82
C GLU A 110 -29.31 10.68 13.26
N CYS A 111 -28.61 10.61 14.40
CA CYS A 111 -27.67 11.66 14.81
C CYS A 111 -26.48 11.76 13.85
N VAL A 112 -25.73 12.86 13.92
CA VAL A 112 -24.61 13.14 13.00
C VAL A 112 -23.55 12.04 13.05
N GLU A 113 -23.18 11.56 14.25
CA GLU A 113 -22.14 10.54 14.41
C GLU A 113 -22.58 9.15 13.93
N CYS A 114 -23.80 8.71 14.27
CA CYS A 114 -24.38 7.48 13.74
C CYS A 114 -24.48 7.51 12.21
N ARG A 115 -24.99 8.60 11.65
CA ARG A 115 -25.06 8.79 10.19
C ARG A 115 -23.67 8.74 9.54
N ARG A 116 -22.68 9.38 10.15
CA ARG A 116 -21.28 9.33 9.69
C ARG A 116 -20.73 7.91 9.74
N ALA A 117 -20.98 7.15 10.80
CA ALA A 117 -20.52 5.76 10.95
C ALA A 117 -21.15 4.83 9.89
N HIS A 118 -22.47 4.94 9.67
CA HIS A 118 -23.18 4.19 8.63
C HIS A 118 -22.72 4.58 7.22
N ASN A 119 -22.52 5.87 6.95
CA ASN A 119 -22.01 6.33 5.66
C ASN A 119 -20.59 5.82 5.40
N ARG A 120 -19.69 5.84 6.39
CA ARG A 120 -18.35 5.23 6.28
C ARG A 120 -18.44 3.75 5.91
N HIS A 121 -19.34 3.00 6.53
CA HIS A 121 -19.55 1.59 6.20
C HIS A 121 -20.04 1.40 4.75
N ARG A 122 -21.04 2.20 4.33
CA ARG A 122 -21.57 2.16 2.96
C ARG A 122 -20.49 2.48 1.93
N THR A 123 -19.68 3.51 2.17
CA THR A 123 -18.57 3.91 1.30
C THR A 123 -17.54 2.78 1.19
N ARG A 124 -17.04 2.26 2.31
CA ARG A 124 -16.08 1.13 2.32
C ARG A 124 -16.63 -0.10 1.59
N LYS A 125 -17.90 -0.43 1.80
CA LYS A 125 -18.57 -1.52 1.09
C LYS A 125 -18.62 -1.26 -0.42
N ARG A 126 -18.96 -0.04 -0.83
CA ARG A 126 -19.01 0.36 -2.24
C ARG A 126 -17.63 0.28 -2.90
N GLU A 127 -16.59 0.76 -2.22
CA GLU A 127 -15.19 0.67 -2.67
C GLU A 127 -14.76 -0.79 -2.84
N HIS A 128 -14.99 -1.63 -1.84
CA HIS A 128 -14.67 -3.07 -1.92
C HIS A 128 -15.41 -3.75 -3.09
N LEU A 129 -16.69 -3.44 -3.30
CA LEU A 129 -17.45 -3.97 -4.42
C LEU A 129 -16.93 -3.45 -5.77
N ALA A 130 -16.36 -2.25 -5.84
CA ALA A 130 -15.79 -1.71 -7.08
C ALA A 130 -14.65 -2.59 -7.61
N TYR A 131 -13.79 -3.11 -6.73
CA TYR A 131 -12.74 -4.07 -7.09
C TYR A 131 -13.28 -5.42 -7.61
N GLN A 132 -14.56 -5.72 -7.41
CA GLN A 132 -15.18 -6.96 -7.90
C GLN A 132 -15.90 -6.79 -9.24
N ARG A 133 -16.10 -5.54 -9.70
CA ARG A 133 -16.81 -5.22 -10.93
C ARG A 133 -16.05 -5.69 -12.17
N LYS A 134 -16.79 -5.90 -13.26
CA LYS A 134 -16.28 -6.45 -14.52
C LYS A 134 -15.31 -5.48 -15.22
N ASP A 135 -15.62 -4.20 -15.20
CA ASP A 135 -14.79 -3.11 -15.72
C ASP A 135 -13.40 -3.11 -15.08
N TRP A 136 -13.32 -3.11 -13.74
CA TRP A 136 -12.03 -3.12 -13.05
C TRP A 136 -11.26 -4.42 -13.30
N LYS A 137 -11.93 -5.57 -13.31
CA LYS A 137 -11.29 -6.86 -13.65
C LYS A 137 -10.69 -6.85 -15.06
N ALA A 138 -11.38 -6.21 -16.03
CA ALA A 138 -10.87 -6.05 -17.39
C ALA A 138 -9.64 -5.13 -17.40
N THR A 139 -9.74 -3.92 -16.84
CA THR A 139 -8.62 -2.97 -16.73
C THR A 139 -7.41 -3.61 -16.06
N ARG A 140 -7.58 -4.27 -14.91
CA ARG A 140 -6.51 -4.97 -14.19
C ARG A 140 -5.84 -6.04 -15.06
N ARG A 141 -6.63 -6.85 -15.76
CA ARG A 141 -6.11 -7.93 -16.62
C ARG A 141 -5.29 -7.35 -17.77
N ASP A 142 -5.82 -6.33 -18.42
CA ASP A 142 -5.20 -5.76 -19.62
C ASP A 142 -3.95 -4.96 -19.25
N TYR A 143 -3.95 -4.24 -18.11
CA TYR A 143 -2.76 -3.59 -17.56
C TYR A 143 -1.67 -4.61 -17.19
N LEU A 144 -1.97 -5.69 -16.45
CA LEU A 144 -0.96 -6.71 -16.10
C LEU A 144 -0.40 -7.45 -17.31
N ARG A 145 -1.16 -7.54 -18.41
CA ARG A 145 -0.65 -8.13 -19.66
C ARG A 145 0.38 -7.22 -20.32
N ALA A 146 0.16 -5.90 -20.31
CA ALA A 146 1.08 -4.91 -20.86
C ALA A 146 2.27 -4.63 -19.93
N HIS A 147 2.07 -4.76 -18.62
CA HIS A 147 3.05 -4.46 -17.57
C HIS A 147 3.32 -5.71 -16.73
N PRO A 148 4.08 -6.70 -17.27
CA PRO A 148 4.26 -8.00 -16.61
C PRO A 148 5.25 -7.98 -15.44
N LEU A 149 6.03 -6.90 -15.28
CA LEU A 149 7.07 -6.76 -14.26
C LEU A 149 6.68 -5.73 -13.20
N CYS A 150 7.27 -5.83 -12.01
CA CYS A 150 6.99 -4.93 -10.90
C CYS A 150 7.59 -3.52 -11.11
N GLU A 151 6.75 -2.49 -11.06
CA GLU A 151 7.06 -1.08 -11.34
C GLU A 151 7.22 -0.23 -10.07
N CYS A 152 7.36 -0.86 -8.90
CA CYS A 152 7.69 -0.11 -7.69
C CYS A 152 9.13 0.42 -7.75
N GLU A 153 9.39 1.56 -7.09
CA GLU A 153 10.68 2.28 -7.09
C GLU A 153 11.88 1.31 -6.94
N ASP A 154 11.90 0.49 -5.90
CA ASP A 154 12.98 -0.47 -5.65
C ASP A 154 13.18 -1.50 -6.77
N CYS A 155 12.09 -1.96 -7.40
CA CYS A 155 12.16 -2.97 -8.46
C CYS A 155 12.54 -2.37 -9.82
N THR A 156 12.27 -1.09 -10.05
CA THR A 156 12.67 -0.41 -11.30
C THR A 156 14.19 -0.26 -11.40
N LEU A 157 14.89 -0.23 -10.27
CA LEU A 157 16.36 -0.25 -10.20
C LEU A 157 16.98 -1.60 -10.60
N ILE A 158 16.17 -2.68 -10.59
CA ILE A 158 16.59 -4.01 -11.01
C ILE A 158 16.44 -4.10 -12.54
N ALA A 159 17.47 -4.62 -13.21
CA ALA A 159 17.42 -4.92 -14.64
C ALA A 159 16.22 -5.81 -14.97
N GLU A 160 15.54 -5.55 -16.08
CA GLU A 160 14.29 -6.24 -16.46
C GLU A 160 14.36 -7.78 -16.40
N PRO A 161 15.47 -8.44 -16.83
CA PRO A 161 15.56 -9.91 -16.75
C PRO A 161 15.50 -10.47 -15.32
N LEU A 162 15.84 -9.66 -14.32
CA LEU A 162 15.85 -10.04 -12.90
C LEU A 162 14.69 -9.42 -12.12
N ARG A 163 13.91 -8.55 -12.76
CA ARG A 163 12.80 -7.85 -12.11
C ARG A 163 11.65 -8.83 -11.86
N PRO A 164 11.06 -8.85 -10.66
CA PRO A 164 10.03 -9.83 -10.34
C PRO A 164 8.74 -9.56 -11.12
N ALA A 165 8.05 -10.65 -11.47
CA ALA A 165 6.76 -10.57 -12.16
C ALA A 165 5.69 -9.90 -11.27
N ALA A 166 4.90 -9.02 -11.88
CA ALA A 166 3.78 -8.37 -11.22
C ALA A 166 2.60 -9.34 -11.02
N GLN A 167 1.88 -9.14 -9.91
CA GLN A 167 0.74 -9.98 -9.51
C GLN A 167 -0.51 -9.13 -9.23
N VAL A 168 -0.32 -7.85 -8.91
CA VAL A 168 -1.38 -6.93 -8.55
C VAL A 168 -1.19 -5.60 -9.27
N VAL A 169 -2.28 -4.85 -9.39
CA VAL A 169 -2.27 -3.48 -9.90
C VAL A 169 -2.61 -2.59 -8.72
N ASP A 170 -1.83 -1.54 -8.57
CA ASP A 170 -1.90 -0.57 -7.49
C ASP A 170 -2.26 0.80 -8.07
N HIS A 171 -3.19 1.52 -7.42
CA HIS A 171 -3.50 2.90 -7.77
C HIS A 171 -2.45 3.83 -7.15
N ILE A 172 -1.77 4.63 -7.98
CA ILE A 172 -0.70 5.52 -7.54
C ILE A 172 -1.24 6.53 -6.53
N ASP A 173 -2.39 7.14 -6.80
CA ASP A 173 -3.08 8.07 -5.89
C ASP A 173 -3.70 7.42 -4.64
N GLY A 174 -3.84 6.09 -4.61
CA GLY A 174 -4.47 5.33 -3.53
C GLY A 174 -6.00 5.49 -3.42
N LEU A 175 -6.67 6.12 -4.38
CA LEU A 175 -8.11 6.41 -4.32
C LEU A 175 -9.01 5.31 -4.90
N GLY A 176 -8.42 4.36 -5.62
CA GLY A 176 -9.09 3.14 -6.08
C GLY A 176 -9.99 3.32 -7.31
N PRO A 177 -10.75 2.27 -7.70
CA PRO A 177 -11.46 2.22 -8.98
C PRO A 177 -12.62 3.22 -9.14
N LEU A 178 -13.16 3.76 -8.05
CA LEU A 178 -14.26 4.73 -8.11
C LEU A 178 -13.78 6.17 -8.27
N ALA A 179 -12.47 6.41 -8.17
CA ALA A 179 -11.89 7.72 -8.36
C ALA A 179 -11.96 8.15 -9.84
N PRO A 180 -11.87 9.45 -10.14
CA PRO A 180 -11.83 9.95 -11.53
C PRO A 180 -10.74 9.28 -12.38
N LEU A 181 -9.60 8.97 -11.79
CA LEU A 181 -8.46 8.29 -12.43
C LEU A 181 -8.43 6.77 -12.15
N GLY A 182 -9.54 6.18 -11.68
CA GLY A 182 -9.57 4.79 -11.20
C GLY A 182 -9.30 3.73 -12.28
N HIS A 183 -9.48 4.08 -13.55
CA HIS A 183 -9.18 3.23 -14.71
C HIS A 183 -8.15 3.85 -15.66
N ASP A 184 -7.61 5.00 -15.29
CA ASP A 184 -6.58 5.67 -16.07
C ASP A 184 -5.25 4.95 -15.88
N TRP A 185 -4.66 4.49 -16.98
CA TRP A 185 -3.40 3.74 -16.95
C TRP A 185 -2.25 4.57 -16.37
N SER A 186 -2.27 5.91 -16.50
CA SER A 186 -1.24 6.76 -15.91
C SER A 186 -1.30 6.81 -14.37
N ASN A 187 -2.39 6.34 -13.78
CA ASN A 187 -2.59 6.26 -12.32
C ASN A 187 -2.48 4.81 -11.81
N LEU A 188 -2.06 3.87 -12.65
CA LEU A 188 -1.85 2.48 -12.27
C LEU A 188 -0.37 2.15 -12.27
N ARG A 189 0.00 1.17 -11.45
CA ARG A 189 1.30 0.51 -11.53
C ARG A 189 1.20 -0.97 -11.22
N ALA A 190 1.99 -1.78 -11.91
CA ALA A 190 2.05 -3.21 -11.70
C ALA A 190 3.01 -3.51 -10.55
N MET A 191 2.62 -4.34 -9.59
CA MET A 191 3.45 -4.66 -8.43
C MET A 191 3.42 -6.15 -8.10
N THR A 192 4.48 -6.62 -7.44
CA THR A 192 4.40 -7.89 -6.69
C THR A 192 3.46 -7.71 -5.51
N LYS A 193 2.86 -8.80 -5.03
CA LYS A 193 2.03 -8.76 -3.81
C LYS A 193 2.82 -8.21 -2.61
N ARG A 194 4.07 -8.64 -2.45
CA ARG A 194 4.96 -8.21 -1.36
C ARG A 194 5.24 -6.70 -1.39
N CYS A 195 5.54 -6.14 -2.57
CA CYS A 195 5.81 -4.72 -2.70
C CYS A 195 4.54 -3.89 -2.46
N HIS A 196 3.41 -4.33 -2.98
CA HIS A 196 2.11 -3.71 -2.74
C HIS A 196 1.74 -3.70 -1.25
N ASP A 197 1.89 -4.83 -0.55
CA ASP A 197 1.54 -4.93 0.87
C ASP A 197 2.47 -4.04 1.72
N ARG A 198 3.77 -3.98 1.40
CA ARG A 198 4.72 -3.06 2.05
C ARG A 198 4.35 -1.60 1.85
N ARG A 199 3.94 -1.22 0.64
CA ARG A 199 3.46 0.13 0.33
C ARG A 199 2.17 0.44 1.09
N THR A 200 1.21 -0.47 1.09
CA THR A 200 -0.04 -0.33 1.85
C THR A 200 0.24 -0.10 3.33
N MET A 201 1.19 -0.83 3.91
CA MET A 201 1.61 -0.61 5.29
C MET A 201 2.24 0.78 5.49
N ARG A 202 3.12 1.22 4.59
CA ARG A 202 3.72 2.56 4.62
C ARG A 202 2.65 3.66 4.52
N ASP A 203 1.67 3.50 3.63
CA ASP A 203 0.63 4.50 3.41
C ASP A 203 -0.39 4.52 4.54
N GLN A 204 -0.65 3.37 5.19
CA GLN A 204 -1.40 3.34 6.45
C GLN A 204 -0.64 3.95 7.64
N VAL A 205 0.68 4.12 7.52
CA VAL A 205 1.52 4.80 8.50
C VAL A 205 1.65 6.29 8.18
N ASN A 206 1.66 6.67 6.90
CA ASN A 206 1.85 8.05 6.43
C ASN A 206 0.53 8.80 6.11
N GLY A 207 -0.59 8.09 5.98
CA GLY A 207 -1.91 8.63 5.61
C GLY A 207 -2.87 8.81 6.80
N ALA A 208 -2.35 9.25 7.94
CA ALA A 208 -3.14 9.57 9.13
C ALA A 208 -2.86 11.00 9.60
#